data_AF-A0A6J4VKK7-F1
#
_entry.id   AF-A0A6J4VKK7-F1
#
_cell.length_a   1.000
_cell.length_b   1.000
_cell.length_c   1.000
_cell.angle_alpha   90.00
_cell.angle_beta   90.00
_cell.angle_gamma   90.00
#
_symmetry.space_group_name_H-M   'P 1'
#
loop_
_entity.id
_entity.type
_entity.pdbx_description
1 polymer ?
#
loop_
_entity_poly.entity_id
_entity_poly.type
_entity_poly.pdbx_seq_one_letter_code
_entity_poly.pdbx_strand_id
1 'polypeptide(L)'
;MSACHQSGSALFRTCGAVILAFLAVSLWATTPAPAQTDPDLSIVSKYYIVVDAETGEVFAQRGAHEPVAPASLTKIFTSIEAIEAAPPGYEIVTSEADLVELDATQVGFGPGETFTAEDLLYGMMLPSGNDAARAIARALGAGEGDSAEQAVGRFMDRINGRVRDMGLTETTLVNPDGWGVPGHRSSAHDLAAFTMYALKYPRFVEAISTETYETSTGGYELVNTNKRLGVDDDLIGGKTGYDDTAGYCLMQVARRGDDTMIAVTLDGVAPDVWYDDNRALLDYAFEQKAARRDSPIELGAEVVRYLDPDAAVIARLARSNSYIAPVPDPALFAFAAGSAPASEPPTAASSTAIANQVQAEAPIRLHSGASVNGLGFALLITAFLAGISALRVRRTATGAGSPAA
;
A
#
# COMPACT_ATOMS: atom_id res chain seq x y z
N MET A 1 16.24 -51.63 -72.48
CA MET A 1 15.60 -50.54 -73.27
C MET A 1 14.49 -49.98 -72.39
N SER A 2 14.83 -49.12 -71.44
CA SER A 2 14.76 -47.65 -71.54
C SER A 2 13.33 -47.12 -71.48
N ALA A 3 12.83 -46.84 -70.28
CA ALA A 3 12.11 -45.62 -69.94
C ALA A 3 11.66 -45.66 -68.46
N CYS A 4 11.50 -44.48 -67.88
CA CYS A 4 10.89 -44.20 -66.57
C CYS A 4 11.80 -44.23 -65.33
N HIS A 5 12.88 -43.43 -65.40
CA HIS A 5 13.30 -42.63 -64.26
C HIS A 5 12.55 -41.29 -64.31
N GLN A 6 12.26 -40.70 -63.15
CA GLN A 6 11.67 -39.36 -62.90
C GLN A 6 10.13 -39.28 -62.82
N SER A 7 9.60 -39.48 -61.61
CA SER A 7 8.51 -38.65 -61.04
C SER A 7 8.24 -39.07 -59.60
N GLY A 8 8.99 -38.53 -58.65
CA GLY A 8 8.80 -38.83 -57.22
C GLY A 8 9.13 -37.70 -56.26
N SER A 9 9.53 -36.52 -56.75
CA SER A 9 9.97 -35.40 -55.91
C SER A 9 9.10 -34.13 -56.02
N ALA A 10 7.92 -34.22 -56.64
CA ALA A 10 7.01 -33.08 -56.81
C ALA A 10 5.80 -33.06 -55.86
N LEU A 11 5.43 -34.17 -55.20
CA LEU A 11 4.24 -34.22 -54.34
C LEU A 11 4.48 -33.93 -52.85
N PHE A 12 5.73 -33.93 -52.37
CA PHE A 12 6.03 -33.63 -50.97
C PHE A 12 6.37 -32.16 -50.69
N ARG A 13 6.37 -31.30 -51.71
CA ARG A 13 6.65 -29.86 -51.55
C ARG A 13 5.43 -28.96 -51.49
N THR A 14 4.24 -29.47 -51.76
CA THR A 14 2.99 -28.69 -51.77
C THR A 14 2.10 -28.89 -50.55
N CYS A 15 2.31 -29.92 -49.72
CA CYS A 15 1.57 -30.08 -48.45
C CYS A 15 2.22 -29.34 -47.26
N GLY A 16 3.53 -29.09 -47.29
CA GLY A 16 4.23 -28.36 -46.22
C GLY A 16 3.93 -26.85 -46.20
N ALA A 17 3.54 -26.27 -47.34
CA ALA A 17 3.24 -24.84 -47.43
C ALA A 17 1.83 -24.46 -46.93
N VAL A 18 0.89 -25.41 -46.87
CA VAL A 18 -0.48 -25.15 -46.42
C VAL A 18 -0.61 -25.28 -44.89
N ILE A 19 0.20 -26.13 -44.25
CA ILE A 19 0.19 -26.28 -42.78
C ILE A 19 0.96 -25.13 -42.09
N LEU A 20 1.98 -24.56 -42.74
CA LEU A 20 2.67 -23.35 -42.26
C LEU A 20 1.83 -22.07 -42.42
N ALA A 21 0.84 -22.05 -43.32
CA ALA A 21 -0.09 -20.94 -43.47
C ALA A 21 -1.22 -20.94 -42.41
N PHE A 22 -1.54 -22.10 -41.82
CA PHE A 22 -2.53 -22.20 -40.74
C PHE A 22 -1.94 -21.95 -39.33
N LEU A 23 -0.64 -22.15 -39.14
CA LEU A 23 0.05 -21.82 -37.88
C LEU A 23 0.49 -20.35 -37.77
N ALA A 24 0.39 -19.57 -38.86
CA ALA A 24 0.78 -18.17 -38.89
C ALA A 24 -0.37 -17.18 -38.60
N VAL A 25 -1.60 -17.66 -38.34
CA VAL A 25 -2.80 -16.81 -38.17
C VAL A 25 -3.29 -16.72 -36.72
N SER A 26 -2.70 -17.45 -35.79
CA SER A 26 -3.02 -17.35 -34.35
C SER A 26 -2.02 -16.51 -33.54
N LEU A 27 -1.19 -15.71 -34.21
CA LEU A 27 -0.57 -14.55 -33.57
C LEU A 27 -1.55 -13.37 -33.72
N TRP A 28 -2.71 -13.49 -33.06
CA TRP A 28 -3.47 -12.30 -32.75
C TRP A 28 -2.59 -11.52 -31.81
N ALA A 29 -1.90 -10.51 -32.34
CA ALA A 29 -1.41 -9.43 -31.52
C ALA A 29 -2.60 -9.01 -30.65
N THR A 30 -2.50 -9.24 -29.35
CA THR A 30 -3.34 -8.56 -28.37
C THR A 30 -3.02 -7.09 -28.55
N THR A 31 -3.74 -6.44 -29.45
CA THR A 31 -3.77 -4.99 -29.50
C THR A 31 -4.21 -4.58 -28.10
N PRO A 32 -3.40 -3.82 -27.33
CA PRO A 32 -3.86 -3.31 -26.06
C PRO A 32 -5.20 -2.65 -26.32
N ALA A 33 -6.21 -3.05 -25.55
CA ALA A 33 -7.53 -2.46 -25.66
C ALA A 33 -7.34 -0.93 -25.64
N PRO A 34 -8.02 -0.17 -26.52
CA PRO A 34 -7.94 1.28 -26.44
C PRO A 34 -8.22 1.66 -24.99
N ALA A 35 -7.28 2.38 -24.38
CA ALA A 35 -7.44 2.87 -23.03
C ALA A 35 -8.84 3.47 -22.91
N GLN A 36 -9.64 2.99 -21.97
CA GLN A 36 -10.92 3.60 -21.64
C GLN A 36 -10.63 4.93 -20.94
N THR A 37 -10.14 5.89 -21.71
CA THR A 37 -10.06 7.28 -21.31
C THR A 37 -11.43 7.86 -21.58
N ASP A 38 -12.24 7.96 -20.54
CA ASP A 38 -13.46 8.75 -20.62
C ASP A 38 -13.04 10.24 -20.77
N PRO A 39 -13.44 10.94 -21.85
CA PRO A 39 -13.07 12.33 -22.07
C PRO A 39 -13.57 13.28 -20.97
N ASP A 40 -14.56 12.87 -20.18
CA ASP A 40 -15.09 13.65 -19.06
C ASP A 40 -14.28 13.45 -17.76
N LEU A 41 -13.37 12.46 -17.70
CA LEU A 41 -12.55 12.18 -16.52
C LEU A 41 -11.22 12.97 -16.55
N SER A 42 -11.18 14.08 -15.80
CA SER A 42 -9.96 14.91 -15.68
C SER A 42 -9.03 14.37 -14.58
N ILE A 43 -8.12 13.48 -14.95
CA ILE A 43 -7.11 12.90 -14.06
C ILE A 43 -5.72 13.45 -14.39
N VAL A 44 -5.01 13.93 -13.38
CA VAL A 44 -3.66 14.52 -13.51
C VAL A 44 -2.58 13.44 -13.49
N SER A 45 -2.70 12.45 -12.61
CA SER A 45 -1.75 11.34 -12.47
C SER A 45 -1.54 10.62 -13.80
N LYS A 46 -0.29 10.40 -14.18
CA LYS A 46 0.04 9.97 -15.54
C LYS A 46 -0.53 8.58 -15.87
N TYR A 47 -0.46 7.68 -14.90
CA TYR A 47 -0.97 6.32 -15.01
C TYR A 47 -2.05 6.06 -13.98
N TYR A 48 -3.14 5.43 -14.38
CA TYR A 48 -4.20 5.08 -13.46
C TYR A 48 -5.05 3.91 -13.94
N ILE A 49 -5.75 3.31 -12.98
CA ILE A 49 -6.83 2.35 -13.20
C ILE A 49 -7.87 2.48 -12.08
N VAL A 50 -9.14 2.25 -12.40
CA VAL A 50 -10.18 1.99 -11.40
C VAL A 50 -11.01 0.79 -11.79
N VAL A 51 -11.17 -0.12 -10.83
CA VAL A 51 -11.75 -1.45 -11.05
C VAL A 51 -12.76 -1.81 -9.97
N ASP A 52 -13.71 -2.65 -10.36
CA ASP A 52 -14.52 -3.43 -9.42
C ASP A 52 -13.66 -4.50 -8.73
N ALA A 53 -13.63 -4.48 -7.40
CA ALA A 53 -12.75 -5.35 -6.61
C ALA A 53 -13.14 -6.84 -6.67
N GLU A 54 -14.42 -7.16 -6.95
CA GLU A 54 -14.92 -8.53 -6.99
C GLU A 54 -14.76 -9.13 -8.39
N THR A 55 -15.14 -8.37 -9.41
CA THR A 55 -15.23 -8.85 -10.79
C THR A 55 -13.96 -8.56 -11.61
N GLY A 56 -13.14 -7.60 -11.18
CA GLY A 56 -12.00 -7.09 -11.93
C GLY A 56 -12.39 -6.19 -13.11
N GLU A 57 -13.66 -5.87 -13.27
CA GLU A 57 -14.15 -5.01 -14.35
C GLU A 57 -13.49 -3.63 -14.28
N VAL A 58 -12.83 -3.22 -15.37
CA VAL A 58 -12.20 -1.90 -15.47
C VAL A 58 -13.25 -0.87 -15.90
N PHE A 59 -13.32 0.25 -15.17
CA PHE A 59 -14.20 1.38 -15.52
C PHE A 59 -13.46 2.47 -16.29
N ALA A 60 -12.25 2.80 -15.85
CA ALA A 60 -11.38 3.76 -16.53
C ALA A 60 -9.91 3.40 -16.32
N GLN A 61 -9.08 3.70 -17.30
CA GLN A 61 -7.64 3.53 -17.21
C GLN A 61 -6.87 4.41 -18.19
N ARG A 62 -5.63 4.75 -17.82
CA ARG A 62 -4.64 5.36 -18.73
C ARG A 62 -3.27 4.78 -18.43
N GLY A 63 -2.67 4.13 -19.43
CA GLY A 63 -1.35 3.51 -19.30
C GLY A 63 -1.23 2.58 -18.09
N ALA A 64 -2.30 1.84 -17.74
CA ALA A 64 -2.33 1.06 -16.51
C ALA A 64 -1.27 -0.04 -16.46
N HIS A 65 -0.80 -0.49 -17.62
CA HIS A 65 0.24 -1.51 -17.81
C HIS A 65 1.67 -0.95 -17.85
N GLU A 66 1.86 0.37 -17.68
CA GLU A 66 3.21 0.96 -17.71
C GLU A 66 3.99 0.60 -16.44
N PRO A 67 5.18 -0.04 -16.56
CA PRO A 67 6.01 -0.36 -15.40
C PRO A 67 6.76 0.88 -14.90
N VAL A 68 6.35 1.42 -13.75
CA VAL A 68 6.95 2.59 -13.09
C VAL A 68 7.27 2.31 -11.63
N ALA A 69 8.07 3.17 -11.01
CA ALA A 69 8.36 3.06 -9.58
C ALA A 69 7.05 3.26 -8.76
N PRO A 70 6.69 2.33 -7.86
CA PRO A 70 5.45 2.43 -7.09
C PRO A 70 5.62 3.16 -5.75
N ALA A 71 6.83 3.63 -5.42
CA ALA A 71 7.20 4.12 -4.10
C ALA A 71 6.68 3.19 -2.99
N SER A 72 6.13 3.74 -1.91
CA SER A 72 5.64 2.95 -0.77
C SER A 72 4.41 2.07 -1.03
N LEU A 73 3.82 2.06 -2.23
CA LEU A 73 2.78 1.07 -2.57
C LEU A 73 3.36 -0.35 -2.60
N THR A 74 4.69 -0.49 -2.71
CA THR A 74 5.44 -1.74 -2.45
C THR A 74 5.02 -2.42 -1.15
N LYS A 75 4.70 -1.64 -0.11
CA LYS A 75 4.34 -2.18 1.20
C LYS A 75 3.04 -2.98 1.21
N ILE A 76 2.20 -2.84 0.18
CA ILE A 76 1.04 -3.71 -0.04
C ILE A 76 1.53 -5.16 -0.23
N PHE A 77 2.55 -5.39 -1.07
CA PHE A 77 3.13 -6.71 -1.27
C PHE A 77 3.81 -7.25 -0.01
N THR A 78 4.61 -6.42 0.65
CA THR A 78 5.29 -6.76 1.91
C THR A 78 4.29 -7.14 3.01
N SER A 79 3.15 -6.46 3.08
CA SER A 79 2.12 -6.73 4.08
C SER A 79 1.54 -8.14 3.97
N ILE A 80 1.25 -8.59 2.74
CA ILE A 80 0.65 -9.91 2.54
C ILE A 80 1.64 -11.03 2.86
N GLU A 81 2.89 -10.89 2.41
CA GLU A 81 3.94 -11.83 2.79
C GLU A 81 4.14 -11.89 4.31
N ALA A 82 4.13 -10.74 5.00
CA ALA A 82 4.27 -10.68 6.44
C ALA A 82 3.10 -11.35 7.19
N ILE A 83 1.88 -11.08 6.73
CA ILE A 83 0.65 -11.63 7.33
C ILE A 83 0.63 -13.16 7.24
N GLU A 84 1.13 -13.73 6.14
CA GLU A 84 1.19 -15.18 5.97
C GLU A 84 2.37 -15.83 6.68
N ALA A 85 3.52 -15.16 6.71
CA ALA A 85 4.74 -15.72 7.29
C ALA A 85 4.69 -15.76 8.83
N ALA A 86 3.91 -14.90 9.47
CA ALA A 86 3.86 -14.81 10.92
C ALA A 86 2.47 -14.52 11.51
N PRO A 87 2.12 -15.18 12.65
CA PRO A 87 0.95 -14.77 13.43
C PRO A 87 1.15 -13.36 14.03
N PRO A 88 0.06 -12.64 14.37
CA PRO A 88 0.14 -11.28 14.90
C PRO A 88 1.14 -11.08 16.03
N GLY A 89 1.15 -11.99 17.01
CA GLY A 89 2.01 -11.92 18.20
C GLY A 89 3.43 -12.44 18.03
N TYR A 90 3.89 -12.73 16.81
CA TYR A 90 5.28 -13.12 16.58
C TYR A 90 6.21 -11.95 16.92
N GLU A 91 7.16 -12.17 17.82
CA GLU A 91 8.07 -11.11 18.27
C GLU A 91 9.23 -10.90 17.29
N ILE A 92 9.48 -9.64 16.95
CA ILE A 92 10.57 -9.19 16.09
C ILE A 92 11.41 -8.20 16.89
N VAL A 93 12.70 -8.53 17.04
CA VAL A 93 13.69 -7.64 17.63
C VAL A 93 14.33 -6.81 16.52
N THR A 94 14.26 -5.50 16.64
CA THR A 94 14.83 -4.54 15.69
C THR A 94 16.35 -4.53 15.76
N SER A 95 16.99 -4.11 14.68
CA SER A 95 18.43 -4.18 14.45
C SER A 95 18.94 -2.90 13.79
N GLU A 96 20.24 -2.64 13.92
CA GLU A 96 20.96 -1.61 13.14
C GLU A 96 20.74 -1.78 11.63
N ALA A 97 20.53 -3.01 11.16
CA ALA A 97 20.27 -3.31 9.76
C ALA A 97 18.89 -2.84 9.25
N ASP A 98 17.97 -2.49 10.15
CA ASP A 98 16.62 -2.02 9.79
C ASP A 98 16.58 -0.51 9.54
N LEU A 99 17.59 0.21 10.02
CA LEU A 99 17.63 1.66 9.95
C LEU A 99 17.63 2.15 8.49
N VAL A 100 17.04 3.33 8.31
CA VAL A 100 16.85 3.98 7.01
C VAL A 100 17.46 5.38 7.04
N GLU A 101 17.62 5.98 5.86
CA GLU A 101 18.08 7.35 5.73
C GLU A 101 17.08 8.34 6.35
N LEU A 102 17.54 9.51 6.81
CA LEU A 102 16.71 10.45 7.57
C LEU A 102 15.58 11.10 6.76
N ASP A 103 15.71 11.10 5.43
CA ASP A 103 14.71 11.59 4.48
C ASP A 103 13.66 10.53 4.12
N ALA A 104 13.90 9.27 4.48
CA ALA A 104 12.92 8.20 4.35
C ALA A 104 11.85 8.27 5.45
N THR A 105 10.61 7.88 5.11
CA THR A 105 9.54 7.70 6.10
C THR A 105 9.87 6.54 7.03
N GLN A 106 9.67 6.73 8.34
CA GLN A 106 10.04 5.77 9.37
C GLN A 106 9.13 5.86 10.59
N VAL A 107 8.99 4.76 11.32
CA VAL A 107 8.41 4.74 12.68
C VAL A 107 9.37 5.42 13.66
N GLY A 108 10.68 5.24 13.47
CA GLY A 108 11.73 5.84 14.30
C GLY A 108 12.01 5.04 15.57
N PHE A 109 11.89 3.72 15.51
CA PHE A 109 12.40 2.85 16.58
C PHE A 109 13.92 2.75 16.55
N GLY A 110 14.52 2.42 17.70
CA GLY A 110 15.93 2.09 17.83
C GLY A 110 16.19 0.57 17.72
N PRO A 111 17.45 0.16 17.51
CA PRO A 111 17.86 -1.24 17.56
C PRO A 111 17.67 -1.87 18.95
N GLY A 112 17.33 -3.17 18.98
CA GLY A 112 17.13 -3.93 20.21
C GLY A 112 15.74 -3.77 20.84
N GLU A 113 14.86 -2.98 20.23
CA GLU A 113 13.46 -2.88 20.64
C GLU A 113 12.69 -4.10 20.13
N THR A 114 11.71 -4.56 20.89
CA THR A 114 10.89 -5.73 20.53
C THR A 114 9.48 -5.29 20.21
N PHE A 115 9.02 -5.66 19.02
CA PHE A 115 7.67 -5.39 18.52
C PHE A 115 7.00 -6.70 18.11
N THR A 116 5.67 -6.74 18.16
CA THR A 116 4.94 -7.82 17.51
C THR A 116 4.96 -7.63 15.98
N ALA A 117 4.76 -8.71 15.22
CA ALA A 117 4.58 -8.63 13.78
C ALA A 117 3.39 -7.74 13.41
N GLU A 118 2.35 -7.70 14.25
CA GLU A 118 1.23 -6.76 14.10
C GLU A 118 1.67 -5.30 14.28
N ASP A 119 2.42 -4.97 15.33
CA ASP A 119 2.92 -3.60 15.54
C ASP A 119 3.74 -3.10 14.35
N LEU A 120 4.60 -3.94 13.79
CA LEU A 120 5.39 -3.59 12.61
C LEU A 120 4.54 -3.54 11.33
N LEU A 121 3.50 -4.36 11.20
CA LEU A 121 2.54 -4.26 10.10
C LEU A 121 1.85 -2.89 10.11
N TYR A 122 1.34 -2.45 11.25
CA TYR A 122 0.77 -1.11 11.41
C TYR A 122 1.83 -0.01 11.20
N GLY A 123 3.05 -0.20 11.73
CA GLY A 123 4.18 0.72 11.52
C GLY A 123 4.54 0.90 10.06
N MET A 124 4.42 -0.16 9.28
CA MET A 124 4.65 -0.14 7.84
C MET A 124 3.46 0.49 7.08
N MET A 125 2.21 0.18 7.46
CA MET A 125 1.04 0.58 6.68
C MET A 125 0.56 2.01 6.97
N LEU A 126 0.57 2.44 8.24
CA LEU A 126 0.01 3.73 8.66
C LEU A 126 0.97 4.89 8.36
N PRO A 127 2.11 5.05 9.07
CA PRO A 127 3.06 6.14 8.81
C PRO A 127 3.99 5.84 7.62
N SER A 128 3.78 4.73 6.91
CA SER A 128 4.64 4.29 5.80
C SER A 128 6.08 3.95 6.21
N GLY A 129 6.29 3.40 7.42
CA GLY A 129 7.62 3.17 7.98
C GLY A 129 8.48 2.20 7.17
N ASN A 130 9.59 2.70 6.62
CA ASN A 130 10.55 1.90 5.86
C ASN A 130 11.37 1.00 6.79
N ASP A 131 11.70 1.50 7.98
CA ASP A 131 12.34 0.75 9.07
C ASP A 131 11.51 -0.47 9.46
N ALA A 132 10.19 -0.30 9.64
CA ALA A 132 9.27 -1.40 9.93
C ALA A 132 9.25 -2.46 8.81
N ALA A 133 9.18 -2.03 7.54
CA ALA A 133 9.23 -2.94 6.40
C ALA A 133 10.54 -3.75 6.33
N ARG A 134 11.68 -3.11 6.63
CA ARG A 134 12.99 -3.78 6.68
C ARG A 134 13.12 -4.75 7.85
N ALA A 135 12.63 -4.37 9.03
CA ALA A 135 12.60 -5.25 10.20
C ALA A 135 11.75 -6.52 9.95
N ILE A 136 10.57 -6.36 9.33
CA ILE A 136 9.72 -7.47 8.89
C ILE A 136 10.49 -8.37 7.93
N ALA A 137 11.04 -7.81 6.85
CA ALA A 137 11.71 -8.59 5.81
C ALA A 137 12.94 -9.33 6.34
N ARG A 138 13.73 -8.68 7.19
CA ARG A 138 14.89 -9.30 7.84
C ARG A 138 14.48 -10.43 8.77
N ALA A 139 13.48 -10.21 9.63
CA ALA A 139 13.12 -11.19 10.64
C ALA A 139 12.40 -12.41 10.03
N LEU A 140 11.43 -12.18 9.15
CA LEU A 140 10.61 -13.23 8.51
C LEU A 140 11.32 -13.85 7.30
N GLY A 141 12.38 -13.22 6.83
CA GLY A 141 13.29 -13.76 5.84
C GLY A 141 14.40 -14.61 6.43
N ALA A 142 14.67 -14.54 7.74
CA ALA A 142 15.86 -15.12 8.36
C ALA A 142 15.91 -16.65 8.31
N GLY A 143 17.13 -17.17 8.18
CA GLY A 143 17.50 -18.57 8.33
C GLY A 143 18.75 -18.67 9.18
N GLU A 144 19.06 -19.89 9.63
CA GLU A 144 20.21 -20.12 10.52
C GLU A 144 21.53 -19.71 9.85
N GLY A 145 22.24 -18.75 10.47
CA GLY A 145 23.54 -18.28 9.99
C GLY A 145 23.50 -17.22 8.88
N ASP A 146 22.32 -16.73 8.49
CA ASP A 146 22.22 -15.70 7.46
C ASP A 146 22.66 -14.31 7.94
N SER A 147 23.20 -13.54 7.00
CA SER A 147 23.28 -12.08 7.13
C SER A 147 21.89 -11.44 6.99
N ALA A 148 21.75 -10.19 7.44
CA ALA A 148 20.52 -9.42 7.25
C ALA A 148 20.15 -9.28 5.76
N GLU A 149 21.15 -9.11 4.88
CA GLU A 149 20.95 -9.01 3.44
C GLU A 149 20.41 -10.32 2.85
N GLN A 150 20.95 -11.47 3.27
CA GLN A 150 20.46 -12.78 2.84
C GLN A 150 19.02 -13.04 3.30
N ALA A 151 18.70 -12.62 4.53
CA ALA A 151 17.35 -12.72 5.06
C ALA A 151 16.36 -11.87 4.25
N VAL A 152 16.67 -10.58 4.04
CA VAL A 152 15.83 -9.69 3.22
C VAL A 152 15.72 -10.21 1.79
N GLY A 153 16.81 -10.68 1.19
CA GLY A 153 16.81 -11.27 -0.15
C GLY A 153 15.85 -12.46 -0.26
N ARG A 154 15.89 -13.39 0.71
CA ARG A 154 14.96 -14.52 0.75
C ARG A 154 13.51 -14.08 0.90
N PHE A 155 13.24 -13.06 1.70
CA PHE A 155 11.90 -12.50 1.84
C PHE A 155 11.40 -11.91 0.51
N MET A 156 12.24 -11.12 -0.16
CA MET A 156 11.91 -10.55 -1.47
C MET A 156 11.77 -11.61 -2.58
N ASP A 157 12.52 -12.70 -2.52
CA ASP A 157 12.39 -13.82 -3.46
C ASP A 157 11.02 -14.49 -3.37
N ARG A 158 10.45 -14.61 -2.16
CA ARG A 158 9.10 -15.15 -1.96
C ARG A 158 8.03 -14.22 -2.53
N ILE A 159 8.14 -12.91 -2.29
CA ILE A 159 7.23 -11.92 -2.85
C ILE A 159 7.29 -11.93 -4.39
N ASN A 160 8.48 -11.86 -4.97
CA ASN A 160 8.62 -11.89 -6.43
C ASN A 160 8.23 -13.25 -7.03
N GLY A 161 8.39 -14.35 -6.29
CA GLY A 161 7.84 -15.66 -6.63
C GLY A 161 6.33 -15.61 -6.77
N ARG A 162 5.65 -15.10 -5.74
CA ARG A 162 4.20 -14.92 -5.72
C ARG A 162 3.70 -14.03 -6.86
N VAL A 163 4.32 -12.88 -7.06
CA VAL A 163 3.97 -11.94 -8.15
C VAL A 163 4.05 -12.65 -9.51
N ARG A 164 5.10 -13.45 -9.76
CA ARG A 164 5.22 -14.25 -10.99
C ARG A 164 4.14 -15.33 -11.10
N ASP A 165 3.89 -16.06 -10.01
CA ASP A 165 2.90 -17.14 -9.98
C ASP A 165 1.47 -16.62 -10.16
N MET A 166 1.21 -15.37 -9.76
CA MET A 166 -0.04 -14.65 -9.99
C MET A 166 -0.20 -14.15 -11.44
N GLY A 167 0.88 -14.13 -12.23
CA GLY A 167 0.91 -13.60 -13.60
C GLY A 167 1.07 -12.09 -13.69
N LEU A 168 1.56 -11.43 -12.63
CA LEU A 168 1.74 -9.98 -12.56
C LEU A 168 3.09 -9.60 -13.20
N THR A 169 3.10 -9.46 -14.53
CA THR A 169 4.33 -9.40 -15.32
C THR A 169 5.02 -8.02 -15.34
N GLU A 170 4.36 -6.98 -14.84
CA GLU A 170 4.87 -5.61 -14.85
C GLU A 170 5.56 -5.25 -13.52
N THR A 171 5.49 -6.17 -12.55
CA THR A 171 6.03 -6.00 -11.21
C THR A 171 7.38 -6.70 -11.03
N THR A 172 8.34 -5.95 -10.49
CA THR A 172 9.64 -6.46 -10.03
C THR A 172 10.05 -5.63 -8.83
N LEU A 173 10.11 -6.26 -7.66
CA LEU A 173 10.37 -5.57 -6.39
C LEU A 173 11.79 -5.87 -5.91
N VAL A 174 12.55 -4.83 -5.57
CA VAL A 174 13.96 -4.97 -5.17
C VAL A 174 14.14 -4.94 -3.65
N ASN A 175 13.30 -4.18 -2.95
CA ASN A 175 13.33 -4.01 -1.50
C ASN A 175 11.90 -4.03 -0.93
N PRO A 176 11.71 -4.17 0.40
CA PRO A 176 10.36 -4.33 0.98
C PRO A 176 9.62 -3.00 1.15
N ASP A 177 10.30 -1.87 0.97
CA ASP A 177 9.78 -0.54 1.31
C ASP A 177 9.48 0.34 0.08
N GLY A 178 10.10 0.06 -1.08
CA GLY A 178 9.94 0.80 -2.32
C GLY A 178 10.84 2.02 -2.47
N TRP A 179 11.67 2.34 -1.49
CA TRP A 179 12.48 3.56 -1.45
C TRP A 179 13.76 3.46 -2.28
N GLY A 180 13.93 4.40 -3.22
CA GLY A 180 15.24 4.83 -3.74
C GLY A 180 16.08 3.79 -4.47
N VAL A 181 15.48 2.75 -5.03
CA VAL A 181 16.23 1.62 -5.62
C VAL A 181 15.95 1.41 -7.12
N PRO A 182 17.00 1.40 -7.97
CA PRO A 182 16.84 1.18 -9.41
C PRO A 182 16.24 -0.18 -9.76
N GLY A 183 15.44 -0.21 -10.83
CA GLY A 183 14.84 -1.46 -11.35
C GLY A 183 13.60 -1.93 -10.59
N HIS A 184 13.23 -1.26 -9.50
CA HIS A 184 12.01 -1.51 -8.74
C HIS A 184 10.81 -0.86 -9.44
N ARG A 185 9.85 -1.69 -9.85
CA ARG A 185 8.72 -1.26 -10.66
C ARG A 185 7.48 -2.11 -10.42
N SER A 186 6.33 -1.51 -10.69
CA SER A 186 5.02 -2.16 -10.80
C SER A 186 4.18 -1.32 -11.76
N SER A 187 2.92 -1.67 -11.95
CA SER A 187 1.98 -0.93 -12.79
C SER A 187 0.67 -0.68 -12.04
N ALA A 188 -0.17 0.22 -12.54
CA ALA A 188 -1.47 0.46 -11.92
C ALA A 188 -2.32 -0.82 -12.00
N HIS A 189 -2.24 -1.56 -13.12
CA HIS A 189 -2.91 -2.84 -13.33
C HIS A 189 -2.47 -3.90 -12.31
N ASP A 190 -1.15 -4.14 -12.18
CA ASP A 190 -0.64 -5.16 -11.25
C ASP A 190 -0.92 -4.81 -9.79
N LEU A 191 -0.85 -3.53 -9.42
CA LEU A 191 -1.22 -3.06 -8.08
C LEU A 191 -2.72 -3.25 -7.81
N ALA A 192 -3.59 -2.99 -8.79
CA ALA A 192 -5.02 -3.25 -8.65
C ALA A 192 -5.29 -4.76 -8.50
N ALA A 193 -4.66 -5.59 -9.33
CA ALA A 193 -4.77 -7.05 -9.26
C ALA A 193 -4.29 -7.60 -7.90
N PHE A 194 -3.12 -7.15 -7.43
CA PHE A 194 -2.60 -7.55 -6.12
C PHE A 194 -3.44 -7.01 -4.97
N THR A 195 -4.05 -5.82 -5.12
CA THR A 195 -4.97 -5.27 -4.10
C THR A 195 -6.26 -6.09 -4.04
N MET A 196 -6.85 -6.49 -5.17
CA MET A 196 -8.00 -7.41 -5.19
C MET A 196 -7.71 -8.71 -4.42
N TYR A 197 -6.49 -9.22 -4.56
CA TYR A 197 -6.01 -10.37 -3.80
C TYR A 197 -5.81 -10.04 -2.30
N ALA A 198 -5.14 -8.93 -1.99
CA ALA A 198 -4.86 -8.47 -0.64
C ALA A 198 -6.12 -8.21 0.19
N LEU A 199 -7.22 -7.77 -0.44
CA LEU A 199 -8.52 -7.57 0.23
C LEU A 199 -9.14 -8.86 0.79
N LYS A 200 -8.63 -10.04 0.41
CA LYS A 200 -9.01 -11.32 1.03
C LYS A 200 -8.38 -11.51 2.41
N TYR A 201 -7.44 -10.66 2.83
CA TYR A 201 -6.71 -10.75 4.09
C TYR A 201 -7.27 -9.77 5.13
N PRO A 202 -7.94 -10.27 6.18
CA PRO A 202 -8.56 -9.42 7.20
C PRO A 202 -7.63 -8.39 7.83
N ARG A 203 -6.41 -8.84 8.20
CA ARG A 203 -5.38 -8.01 8.81
C ARG A 203 -4.87 -6.91 7.87
N PHE A 204 -4.88 -7.16 6.56
CA PHE A 204 -4.55 -6.13 5.58
C PHE A 204 -5.63 -5.05 5.52
N VAL A 205 -6.90 -5.46 5.44
CA VAL A 205 -8.05 -4.55 5.43
C VAL A 205 -8.06 -3.68 6.69
N GLU A 206 -7.86 -4.28 7.86
CA GLU A 206 -7.79 -3.56 9.13
C GLU A 206 -6.64 -2.55 9.17
N ALA A 207 -5.45 -2.94 8.69
CA ALA A 207 -4.29 -2.05 8.65
C ALA A 207 -4.51 -0.84 7.72
N ILE A 208 -5.13 -1.03 6.53
CA ILE A 208 -5.38 0.09 5.61
C ILE A 208 -6.55 0.99 6.06
N SER A 209 -7.45 0.48 6.92
CA SER A 209 -8.63 1.19 7.42
C SER A 209 -8.41 1.90 8.76
N THR A 210 -7.26 1.71 9.39
CA THR A 210 -7.00 2.26 10.73
C THR A 210 -6.38 3.66 10.64
N GLU A 211 -7.01 4.64 11.30
CA GLU A 211 -6.52 6.01 11.38
C GLU A 211 -5.32 6.15 12.34
N THR A 212 -5.43 5.55 13.53
CA THR A 212 -4.39 5.56 14.56
C THR A 212 -4.24 4.21 15.23
N TYR A 213 -3.01 3.87 15.59
CA TYR A 213 -2.68 2.62 16.28
C TYR A 213 -1.61 2.88 17.34
N GLU A 214 -1.80 2.38 18.56
CA GLU A 214 -0.78 2.40 19.60
C GLU A 214 -0.14 1.01 19.72
N THR A 215 1.20 0.96 19.71
CA THR A 215 1.92 -0.32 19.76
C THR A 215 1.64 -1.09 21.04
N SER A 216 1.66 -2.42 20.96
CA SER A 216 1.29 -3.32 22.07
C SER A 216 2.12 -3.11 23.35
N THR A 217 3.38 -2.70 23.20
CA THR A 217 4.30 -2.37 24.31
C THR A 217 4.17 -0.93 24.80
N GLY A 218 3.29 -0.13 24.19
CA GLY A 218 3.23 1.32 24.35
C GLY A 218 4.42 2.04 23.71
N GLY A 219 4.42 3.37 23.76
CA GLY A 219 5.59 4.18 23.35
C GLY A 219 5.62 4.62 21.90
N TYR A 220 4.73 4.12 21.04
CA TYR A 220 4.60 4.57 19.66
C TYR A 220 3.12 4.71 19.29
N GLU A 221 2.71 5.95 19.01
CA GLU A 221 1.43 6.25 18.37
C GLU A 221 1.69 6.40 16.86
N LEU A 222 1.09 5.50 16.08
CA LEU A 222 1.19 5.45 14.64
C LEU A 222 -0.05 6.11 14.03
N VAL A 223 0.16 6.98 13.05
CA VAL A 223 -0.90 7.75 12.40
C VAL A 223 -0.86 7.47 10.91
N ASN A 224 -2.03 7.20 10.33
CA ASN A 224 -2.16 6.93 8.90
C ASN A 224 -1.81 8.16 8.06
N THR A 225 -1.00 7.98 7.01
CA THR A 225 -0.66 9.06 6.07
C THR A 225 -1.81 9.40 5.11
N ASN A 226 -2.81 8.54 4.99
CA ASN A 226 -3.98 8.78 4.15
C ASN A 226 -4.93 9.80 4.81
N LYS A 227 -4.83 11.06 4.38
CA LYS A 227 -5.60 12.19 4.94
C LYS A 227 -7.10 12.13 4.67
N ARG A 228 -7.55 11.21 3.79
CA ARG A 228 -8.96 11.03 3.43
C ARG A 228 -9.68 10.02 4.32
N LEU A 229 -8.93 9.21 5.07
CA LEU A 229 -9.51 8.24 5.99
C LEU A 229 -10.26 8.97 7.12
N GLY A 230 -11.47 8.52 7.44
CA GLY A 230 -12.36 9.18 8.42
C GLY A 230 -13.03 10.47 7.91
N VAL A 231 -12.67 10.96 6.72
CA VAL A 231 -13.25 12.15 6.08
C VAL A 231 -14.18 11.77 4.93
N ASP A 232 -13.79 10.81 4.12
CA ASP A 232 -14.59 10.31 3.00
C ASP A 232 -15.36 9.05 3.45
N ASP A 233 -16.68 9.16 3.59
CA ASP A 233 -17.54 8.11 4.19
C ASP A 233 -17.48 6.76 3.46
N ASP A 234 -17.21 6.77 2.15
CA ASP A 234 -17.14 5.56 1.34
C ASP A 234 -15.76 4.86 1.45
N LEU A 235 -14.74 5.54 1.98
CA LEU A 235 -13.37 5.05 1.94
C LEU A 235 -13.15 3.96 3.00
N ILE A 236 -12.81 2.75 2.55
CA ILE A 236 -12.38 1.67 3.43
C ILE A 236 -10.95 1.91 3.89
N GLY A 237 -10.06 2.30 2.99
CA GLY A 237 -8.65 2.44 3.28
C GLY A 237 -7.81 2.71 2.05
N GLY A 238 -6.49 2.75 2.24
CA GLY A 238 -5.56 2.91 1.12
C GLY A 238 -4.10 2.90 1.54
N LYS A 239 -3.21 3.11 0.56
CA LYS A 239 -1.78 3.28 0.79
C LYS A 239 -1.22 4.41 -0.07
N THR A 240 -0.57 5.36 0.58
CA THR A 240 0.16 6.45 -0.07
C THR A 240 1.61 6.05 -0.36
N GLY A 241 2.22 6.68 -1.36
CA GLY A 241 3.66 6.57 -1.62
C GLY A 241 4.21 7.76 -2.40
N TYR A 242 5.37 8.25 -2.01
CA TYR A 242 6.05 9.33 -2.70
C TYR A 242 7.56 9.13 -2.59
N ASP A 243 8.25 9.33 -3.70
CA ASP A 243 9.65 9.73 -3.75
C ASP A 243 9.89 10.51 -5.06
N ASP A 244 11.05 11.14 -5.18
CA ASP A 244 11.36 12.00 -6.32
C ASP A 244 11.44 11.24 -7.66
N THR A 245 11.59 9.91 -7.63
CA THR A 245 11.66 9.06 -8.83
C THR A 245 10.27 8.57 -9.26
N ALA A 246 9.41 8.23 -8.31
CA ALA A 246 8.08 7.69 -8.53
C ALA A 246 6.99 8.75 -8.73
N GLY A 247 7.22 9.96 -8.20
CA GLY A 247 6.15 10.95 -8.04
C GLY A 247 5.15 10.53 -6.96
N TYR A 248 3.96 11.11 -7.00
CA TYR A 248 2.89 10.78 -6.06
C TYR A 248 2.10 9.55 -6.52
N CYS A 249 2.08 8.52 -5.68
CA CYS A 249 1.40 7.24 -5.90
C CYS A 249 0.34 6.99 -4.82
N LEU A 250 -0.87 6.59 -5.22
CA LEU A 250 -1.95 6.31 -4.29
C LEU A 250 -2.77 5.11 -4.74
N MET A 251 -3.05 4.21 -3.80
CA MET A 251 -4.08 3.19 -3.92
C MET A 251 -5.17 3.48 -2.88
N GLN A 252 -6.42 3.50 -3.29
CA GLN A 252 -7.59 3.61 -2.41
C GLN A 252 -8.62 2.54 -2.71
N VAL A 253 -9.29 2.08 -1.64
CA VAL A 253 -10.42 1.16 -1.70
C VAL A 253 -11.63 1.82 -1.08
N ALA A 254 -12.72 1.89 -1.81
CA ALA A 254 -13.98 2.47 -1.34
C ALA A 254 -15.15 1.50 -1.57
N ARG A 255 -16.22 1.68 -0.80
CA ARG A 255 -17.44 0.88 -0.89
C ARG A 255 -18.70 1.73 -0.79
N ARG A 256 -19.63 1.50 -1.73
CA ARG A 256 -20.99 2.05 -1.73
C ARG A 256 -21.99 0.91 -1.86
N GLY A 257 -22.76 0.65 -0.81
CA GLY A 257 -23.62 -0.53 -0.75
C GLY A 257 -22.79 -1.81 -0.87
N ASP A 258 -23.13 -2.66 -1.86
CA ASP A 258 -22.42 -3.92 -2.13
C ASP A 258 -21.19 -3.74 -3.03
N ASP A 259 -21.09 -2.61 -3.73
CA ASP A 259 -20.04 -2.39 -4.72
C ASP A 259 -18.76 -1.93 -4.00
N THR A 260 -17.64 -2.62 -4.24
CA THR A 260 -16.31 -2.25 -3.74
C THR A 260 -15.40 -1.94 -4.91
N MET A 261 -14.79 -0.74 -4.90
CA MET A 261 -13.93 -0.26 -5.98
C MET A 261 -12.51 -0.05 -5.49
N ILE A 262 -11.55 -0.32 -6.37
CA ILE A 262 -10.12 -0.03 -6.15
C ILE A 262 -9.69 0.99 -7.20
N ALA A 263 -9.13 2.11 -6.75
CA ALA A 263 -8.47 3.09 -7.61
C ALA A 263 -6.97 3.08 -7.33
N VAL A 264 -6.16 3.13 -8.38
CA VAL A 264 -4.70 3.26 -8.31
C VAL A 264 -4.27 4.38 -9.25
N THR A 265 -3.45 5.29 -8.74
CA THR A 265 -2.83 6.39 -9.51
C THR A 265 -1.33 6.41 -9.25
N LEU A 266 -0.52 6.54 -10.32
CA LEU A 266 0.95 6.56 -10.26
C LEU A 266 1.51 7.76 -11.05
N ASP A 267 2.72 8.18 -10.70
CA ASP A 267 3.42 9.31 -11.33
C ASP A 267 2.56 10.58 -11.32
N GLY A 268 2.00 10.89 -10.14
CA GLY A 268 1.35 12.15 -9.84
C GLY A 268 2.38 13.26 -9.62
N VAL A 269 2.03 14.48 -10.03
CA VAL A 269 2.99 15.61 -10.10
C VAL A 269 2.87 16.61 -8.95
N ALA A 270 1.82 16.51 -8.13
CA ALA A 270 1.55 17.48 -7.08
C ALA A 270 0.94 16.81 -5.83
N PRO A 271 1.32 17.28 -4.63
CA PRO A 271 0.73 16.78 -3.40
C PRO A 271 -0.77 17.08 -3.37
N ASP A 272 -1.51 16.19 -2.74
CA ASP A 272 -2.96 16.23 -2.55
C ASP A 272 -3.82 16.13 -3.84
N VAL A 273 -3.29 16.41 -5.02
CA VAL A 273 -3.97 16.18 -6.32
C VAL A 273 -4.30 14.70 -6.57
N TRP A 274 -3.40 13.79 -6.19
CA TRP A 274 -3.63 12.34 -6.21
C TRP A 274 -4.89 11.87 -5.47
N TYR A 275 -5.33 12.60 -4.43
CA TYR A 275 -6.56 12.28 -3.69
C TYR A 275 -7.78 12.70 -4.49
N ASP A 276 -7.72 13.84 -5.16
CA ASP A 276 -8.80 14.31 -6.03
C ASP A 276 -8.93 13.40 -7.26
N ASP A 277 -7.80 12.96 -7.83
CA ASP A 277 -7.76 11.97 -8.90
C ASP A 277 -8.41 10.64 -8.47
N ASN A 278 -8.04 10.08 -7.30
CA ASN A 278 -8.66 8.85 -6.79
C ASN A 278 -10.15 9.04 -6.52
N ARG A 279 -10.55 10.16 -5.93
CA ARG A 279 -11.97 10.44 -5.68
C ARG A 279 -12.76 10.48 -6.98
N ALA A 280 -12.27 11.20 -7.99
CA ALA A 280 -12.90 11.27 -9.31
C ALA A 280 -13.02 9.90 -9.99
N LEU A 281 -11.97 9.08 -9.90
CA LEU A 281 -11.97 7.70 -10.40
C LEU A 281 -13.01 6.83 -9.70
N LEU A 282 -13.05 6.86 -8.36
CA LEU A 282 -13.98 6.08 -7.56
C LEU A 282 -15.43 6.52 -7.81
N ASP A 283 -15.70 7.84 -7.80
CA ASP A 283 -17.02 8.40 -8.09
C ASP A 283 -17.53 7.94 -9.46
N TYR A 284 -16.70 8.08 -10.49
CA TYR A 284 -17.01 7.62 -11.83
C TYR A 284 -17.29 6.11 -11.88
N ALA A 285 -16.48 5.27 -11.24
CA ALA A 285 -16.70 3.83 -11.23
C ALA A 285 -18.05 3.45 -10.61
N PHE A 286 -18.42 4.08 -9.50
CA PHE A 286 -19.73 3.85 -8.87
C PHE A 286 -20.90 4.31 -9.75
N GLU A 287 -20.80 5.49 -10.37
CA GLU A 287 -21.81 6.00 -11.30
C GLU A 287 -21.98 5.06 -12.51
N GLN A 288 -20.88 4.59 -13.09
CA GLN A 288 -20.90 3.65 -14.20
C GLN A 288 -21.48 2.29 -13.80
N LYS A 289 -21.14 1.78 -12.61
CA LYS A 289 -21.71 0.53 -12.08
C LYS A 289 -23.22 0.64 -11.92
N ALA A 290 -23.72 1.74 -11.35
CA ALA A 290 -25.14 2.00 -11.20
C ALA A 290 -25.85 2.09 -12.57
N ALA A 291 -25.28 2.84 -13.52
CA ALA A 291 -25.84 2.96 -14.87
C ALA A 291 -25.94 1.61 -15.60
N ARG A 292 -24.94 0.72 -15.42
CA ARG A 292 -24.94 -0.63 -16.01
C ARG A 292 -25.96 -1.57 -15.39
N ARG A 293 -26.30 -1.40 -14.10
CA ARG A 293 -27.39 -2.16 -13.43
C ARG A 293 -28.75 -1.82 -14.06
N ASP A 294 -28.96 -0.56 -14.43
CA ASP A 294 -30.22 -0.08 -15.01
C ASP A 294 -30.33 -0.32 -16.53
N SER A 295 -29.20 -0.54 -17.22
CA SER A 295 -29.15 -0.89 -18.65
C SER A 295 -27.86 -1.65 -18.94
N PRO A 296 -27.92 -2.96 -19.26
CA PRO A 296 -26.72 -3.75 -19.57
C PRO A 296 -26.10 -3.27 -20.89
N ILE A 297 -25.17 -2.33 -20.80
CA ILE A 297 -24.34 -1.90 -21.92
C ILE A 297 -23.15 -2.84 -21.96
N GLU A 298 -22.97 -3.60 -23.05
CA GLU A 298 -21.72 -4.31 -23.30
C GLU A 298 -20.63 -3.29 -23.64
N LEU A 299 -19.74 -3.01 -22.69
CA LEU A 299 -18.47 -2.38 -22.97
C LEU A 299 -17.41 -3.48 -23.08
N GLY A 300 -16.60 -3.45 -24.14
CA GLY A 300 -15.43 -4.31 -24.29
C GLY A 300 -14.29 -3.91 -23.36
N ALA A 301 -14.60 -3.71 -22.07
CA ALA A 301 -13.67 -3.29 -21.04
C ALA A 301 -12.71 -4.43 -20.70
N GLU A 302 -11.45 -4.06 -20.48
CA GLU A 302 -10.49 -4.98 -19.87
C GLU A 302 -11.04 -5.48 -18.51
N VAL A 303 -10.68 -6.72 -18.17
CA VAL A 303 -10.96 -7.28 -16.85
C VAL A 303 -9.62 -7.64 -16.23
N VAL A 304 -9.31 -7.03 -15.10
CA VAL A 304 -8.12 -7.36 -14.31
C VAL A 304 -8.27 -8.78 -13.77
N ARG A 305 -7.25 -9.59 -13.99
CA ARG A 305 -7.20 -10.99 -13.54
C ARG A 305 -5.84 -11.30 -12.94
N TYR A 306 -5.84 -12.22 -11.99
CA TYR A 306 -4.66 -12.85 -11.45
C TYR A 306 -4.95 -14.32 -11.17
N LEU A 307 -3.89 -15.14 -11.16
CA LEU A 307 -3.97 -16.51 -10.68
C LEU A 307 -3.86 -16.47 -9.14
N ASP A 308 -4.81 -17.05 -8.42
CA ASP A 308 -4.78 -17.09 -6.95
C ASP A 308 -3.89 -18.26 -6.47
N PRO A 309 -2.67 -18.01 -5.95
CA PRO A 309 -1.76 -19.08 -5.53
C PRO A 309 -2.11 -19.65 -4.15
N ASP A 310 -2.97 -18.97 -3.38
CA ASP A 310 -3.09 -19.15 -1.93
C ASP A 310 -4.52 -19.40 -1.46
N ALA A 311 -5.44 -19.74 -2.36
CA ALA A 311 -6.82 -20.08 -2.02
C ALA A 311 -6.92 -21.10 -0.85
N ALA A 312 -5.99 -22.05 -0.75
CA ALA A 312 -5.91 -23.00 0.36
C ALA A 312 -5.37 -22.41 1.68
N VAL A 313 -4.42 -21.47 1.61
CA VAL A 313 -3.87 -20.75 2.77
C VAL A 313 -4.94 -19.83 3.35
N ILE A 314 -5.63 -19.06 2.50
CA ILE A 314 -6.75 -18.20 2.87
C ILE A 314 -7.85 -19.02 3.57
N ALA A 315 -8.21 -20.18 3.01
CA ALA A 315 -9.20 -21.08 3.62
C ALA A 315 -8.77 -21.62 5.00
N ARG A 316 -7.47 -21.73 5.29
CA ARG A 316 -6.93 -22.14 6.59
C ARG A 316 -6.93 -20.97 7.59
N LEU A 317 -6.50 -19.78 7.17
CA LEU A 317 -6.51 -18.58 8.01
C LEU A 317 -7.91 -18.23 8.50
N ALA A 318 -8.92 -18.36 7.62
CA ALA A 318 -10.33 -18.20 7.98
C ALA A 318 -10.82 -19.18 9.06
N ARG A 319 -10.16 -20.34 9.23
CA ARG A 319 -10.53 -21.37 10.24
C ARG A 319 -9.81 -21.20 11.58
N SER A 320 -8.70 -20.47 11.63
CA SER A 320 -7.88 -20.26 12.85
C SER A 320 -8.37 -19.13 13.76
N ASN A 321 -9.55 -18.56 13.48
CA ASN A 321 -10.22 -17.53 14.27
C ASN A 321 -9.51 -16.16 14.26
N SER A 322 -9.50 -15.53 13.09
CA SER A 322 -9.82 -14.11 12.93
C SER A 322 -10.94 -14.02 11.91
N TYR A 323 -12.18 -13.95 12.40
CA TYR A 323 -13.38 -13.79 11.60
C TYR A 323 -13.31 -12.46 10.84
N ILE A 324 -13.19 -12.49 9.52
CA ILE A 324 -13.95 -11.57 8.66
C ILE A 324 -14.72 -12.47 7.71
N ALA A 325 -16.05 -12.41 7.82
CA ALA A 325 -16.95 -13.05 6.87
C ALA A 325 -16.67 -12.51 5.45
N PRO A 326 -17.01 -13.25 4.37
CA PRO A 326 -17.07 -12.65 3.03
C PRO A 326 -17.83 -11.33 3.12
N VAL A 327 -17.38 -10.31 2.38
CA VAL A 327 -17.93 -8.93 2.33
C VAL A 327 -19.39 -8.93 2.79
N PRO A 328 -19.71 -8.40 3.99
CA PRO A 328 -21.00 -8.68 4.62
C PRO A 328 -22.16 -8.08 3.83
N ASP A 329 -23.26 -8.83 3.79
CA ASP A 329 -24.59 -8.36 3.37
C ASP A 329 -24.98 -7.07 4.14
N PRO A 330 -25.37 -5.99 3.45
CA PRO A 330 -25.66 -4.68 4.04
C PRO A 330 -26.93 -4.63 4.91
N ALA A 331 -27.69 -5.71 5.05
CA ALA A 331 -28.91 -5.72 5.87
C ALA A 331 -28.68 -5.76 7.40
N LEU A 332 -27.44 -5.83 7.91
CA LEU A 332 -27.16 -6.09 9.34
C LEU A 332 -26.91 -4.85 10.24
N PHE A 333 -27.02 -3.62 9.73
CA PHE A 333 -26.93 -2.39 10.55
C PHE A 333 -28.28 -1.70 10.79
N ALA A 334 -29.31 -2.47 11.10
CA ALA A 334 -30.55 -1.92 11.64
C ALA A 334 -30.46 -1.74 13.17
N PHE A 335 -30.26 -0.49 13.59
CA PHE A 335 -30.65 0.13 14.88
C PHE A 335 -30.33 -0.61 16.21
N ALA A 336 -29.37 -0.06 16.96
CA ALA A 336 -29.37 -0.12 18.42
C ALA A 336 -29.29 1.31 19.00
N ALA A 337 -30.37 2.08 18.84
CA ALA A 337 -30.66 3.19 19.74
C ALA A 337 -31.45 2.62 20.93
N GLY A 338 -30.78 2.48 22.08
CA GLY A 338 -31.38 1.95 23.30
C GLY A 338 -30.77 2.59 24.54
N SER A 339 -31.31 3.76 24.89
CA SER A 339 -31.45 4.33 26.26
C SER A 339 -30.50 3.83 27.36
N ALA A 340 -29.60 4.72 27.79
CA ALA A 340 -28.89 4.64 29.06
C ALA A 340 -29.87 4.61 30.26
N PRO A 341 -29.61 3.80 31.31
CA PRO A 341 -30.23 4.02 32.60
C PRO A 341 -29.35 4.92 33.49
N ALA A 342 -30.05 5.69 34.31
CA ALA A 342 -29.54 6.74 35.18
C ALA A 342 -28.55 6.27 36.25
N SER A 343 -27.63 7.18 36.59
CA SER A 343 -26.71 7.10 37.72
C SER A 343 -27.34 7.66 39.01
N GLU A 344 -27.03 7.05 40.15
CA GLU A 344 -27.01 7.72 41.46
C GLU A 344 -25.69 7.42 42.20
N PRO A 345 -25.18 8.35 43.03
CA PRO A 345 -23.79 8.36 43.51
C PRO A 345 -23.64 7.89 44.97
N PRO A 346 -22.38 7.73 45.46
CA PRO A 346 -22.09 8.25 46.79
C PRO A 346 -20.76 9.03 46.92
N THR A 347 -20.91 10.28 47.36
CA THR A 347 -20.24 10.99 48.47
C THR A 347 -18.72 10.85 48.75
N ALA A 348 -18.01 11.94 48.42
CA ALA A 348 -17.18 12.83 49.26
C ALA A 348 -16.13 12.29 50.28
N ALA A 349 -14.87 12.71 50.07
CA ALA A 349 -13.96 13.32 51.06
C ALA A 349 -12.72 13.89 50.32
N SER A 350 -12.67 15.20 50.03
CA SER A 350 -11.92 16.24 50.76
C SER A 350 -10.40 16.04 50.87
N SER A 351 -9.63 16.85 50.13
CA SER A 351 -8.55 17.66 50.72
C SER A 351 -8.10 18.77 49.75
N THR A 352 -8.41 19.99 50.16
CA THR A 352 -7.70 21.24 49.86
C THR A 352 -6.18 21.10 49.91
N ALA A 353 -5.44 21.72 49.00
CA ALA A 353 -4.80 23.04 49.20
C ALA A 353 -3.46 23.21 48.45
N ILE A 354 -3.26 24.44 48.00
CA ILE A 354 -1.99 25.19 47.87
C ILE A 354 -1.20 25.05 46.57
N ALA A 355 -1.30 26.14 45.81
CA ALA A 355 -0.40 26.55 44.75
C ALA A 355 1.07 26.60 45.20
N ASN A 356 1.99 26.34 44.27
CA ASN A 356 3.27 27.04 44.30
C ASN A 356 3.88 27.23 42.91
N GLN A 357 4.48 28.39 42.79
CA GLN A 357 5.06 29.02 41.61
C GLN A 357 6.26 28.22 41.06
N VAL A 358 6.37 28.14 39.74
CA VAL A 358 7.63 27.80 39.07
C VAL A 358 8.28 29.11 38.64
N GLN A 359 9.37 29.46 39.30
CA GLN A 359 10.31 30.50 38.88
C GLN A 359 11.14 30.00 37.70
N ALA A 360 11.38 30.93 36.78
CA ALA A 360 12.20 30.80 35.59
C ALA A 360 13.69 30.68 35.93
N GLU A 361 14.41 29.84 35.19
CA GLU A 361 15.85 29.97 34.99
C GLU A 361 16.19 30.10 33.50
N ALA A 362 17.19 30.94 33.25
CA ALA A 362 17.47 31.63 32.00
C ALA A 362 18.33 30.82 31.01
N PRO A 363 18.34 31.19 29.70
CA PRO A 363 19.11 30.50 28.68
C PRO A 363 20.60 30.87 28.64
N ILE A 364 21.41 29.87 28.27
CA ILE A 364 22.85 29.90 28.07
C ILE A 364 23.21 30.81 26.87
N ARG A 365 24.19 31.71 27.08
CA ARG A 365 24.75 32.63 26.09
C ARG A 365 25.76 31.92 25.18
N LEU A 366 25.62 32.06 23.87
CA LEU A 366 26.69 31.82 22.89
C LEU A 366 27.32 33.16 22.49
N HIS A 367 28.65 33.26 22.64
CA HIS A 367 29.44 34.41 22.24
C HIS A 367 29.73 34.40 20.73
N SER A 368 29.59 35.60 20.18
CA SER A 368 29.94 36.04 18.83
C SER A 368 31.44 36.01 18.54
N GLY A 369 31.80 35.82 17.26
CA GLY A 369 33.02 36.42 16.72
C GLY A 369 33.53 35.81 15.42
N ALA A 370 33.15 36.41 14.29
CA ALA A 370 34.07 36.95 13.27
C ALA A 370 33.48 36.87 11.85
N SER A 371 33.28 38.06 11.28
CA SER A 371 32.89 38.38 9.92
C SER A 371 34.10 38.47 8.98
N VAL A 372 33.95 38.09 7.71
CA VAL A 372 34.41 38.92 6.56
C VAL A 372 33.69 38.56 5.25
N ASN A 373 32.96 39.56 4.72
CA ASN A 373 32.86 40.07 3.34
C ASN A 373 33.12 39.13 2.15
N GLY A 374 32.35 39.12 1.05
CA GLY A 374 31.29 40.02 0.62
C GLY A 374 30.81 39.74 -0.82
N LEU A 375 29.87 40.58 -1.27
CA LEU A 375 29.23 40.69 -2.60
C LEU A 375 28.35 39.49 -3.02
N GLY A 376 27.04 39.61 -3.28
CA GLY A 376 26.21 40.78 -3.49
C GLY A 376 25.38 40.59 -4.76
N PHE A 377 24.16 40.06 -4.63
CA PHE A 377 23.03 40.41 -5.48
C PHE A 377 21.72 40.11 -4.72
N ALA A 378 21.03 41.19 -4.32
CA ALA A 378 19.63 41.21 -3.90
C ALA A 378 18.73 41.16 -5.16
N LEU A 379 17.50 40.65 -5.17
CA LEU A 379 16.29 41.01 -4.40
C LEU A 379 15.30 39.83 -4.46
N LEU A 380 14.72 39.38 -3.33
CA LEU A 380 13.33 39.60 -2.85
C LEU A 380 12.23 38.89 -3.69
N ILE A 381 11.22 38.18 -3.16
CA ILE A 381 10.76 37.95 -1.78
C ILE A 381 9.79 36.75 -1.76
N THR A 382 10.02 35.84 -0.81
CA THR A 382 9.08 35.07 0.05
C THR A 382 7.64 34.77 -0.42
N ALA A 383 7.25 33.49 -0.36
CA ALA A 383 6.45 32.93 0.73
C ALA A 383 6.10 31.45 0.48
N PHE A 384 6.72 30.50 1.20
CA PHE A 384 6.06 29.39 1.91
C PHE A 384 7.13 28.48 2.58
N LEU A 385 7.61 28.92 3.74
CA LEU A 385 8.23 28.05 4.74
C LEU A 385 7.39 28.17 6.01
N ALA A 386 6.22 27.54 5.97
CA ALA A 386 5.38 27.26 7.12
C ALA A 386 4.56 26.01 6.75
N GLY A 387 5.07 24.84 7.10
CA GLY A 387 4.39 23.58 6.77
C GLY A 387 5.23 22.32 6.84
N ILE A 388 6.44 22.33 7.41
CA ILE A 388 7.16 21.09 7.76
C ILE A 388 7.73 21.27 9.17
N SER A 389 6.92 20.95 10.17
CA SER A 389 7.40 20.60 11.50
C SER A 389 6.32 19.83 12.25
N ALA A 390 6.71 18.62 12.65
CA ALA A 390 6.11 17.75 13.66
C ALA A 390 4.89 16.90 13.27
N LEU A 391 5.14 15.82 12.51
CA LEU A 391 4.75 14.51 13.05
C LEU A 391 5.98 13.98 13.80
N ARG A 392 6.02 14.24 15.12
CA ARG A 392 6.88 13.49 16.03
C ARG A 392 6.03 12.38 16.61
N VAL A 393 6.43 11.14 16.35
CA VAL A 393 6.04 10.00 17.18
C VAL A 393 6.31 10.37 18.64
N ARG A 394 5.26 10.37 19.47
CA ARG A 394 5.37 10.62 20.91
C ARG A 394 5.81 9.35 21.60
N ARG A 395 7.09 9.30 22.02
CA ARG A 395 7.59 8.26 22.93
C ARG A 395 7.07 8.54 24.34
N THR A 396 6.13 7.73 24.83
CA THR A 396 5.70 7.77 26.24
C THR A 396 6.74 7.07 27.11
N ALA A 397 7.45 7.83 27.95
CA ALA A 397 8.41 7.27 28.90
C ALA A 397 7.67 6.66 30.11
N THR A 398 7.66 5.33 30.23
CA THR A 398 7.24 4.62 31.44
C THR A 398 8.43 4.45 32.38
N GLY A 399 8.50 5.25 33.44
CA GLY A 399 9.49 5.11 34.51
C GLY A 399 9.00 4.14 35.59
N ALA A 400 9.79 3.09 35.86
CA ALA A 400 9.61 2.16 36.97
C ALA A 400 10.67 2.39 38.07
N GLY A 401 10.20 2.42 39.33
CA GLY A 401 10.94 2.09 40.56
C GLY A 401 11.45 3.29 41.40
N SER A 402 10.90 3.61 42.59
CA SER A 402 10.95 2.94 43.93
C SER A 402 12.03 3.60 44.85
N PRO A 403 12.03 3.48 46.20
CA PRO A 403 10.97 3.53 47.23
C PRO A 403 11.30 4.50 48.41
N ALA A 404 10.41 4.50 49.41
CA ALA A 404 10.64 4.79 50.85
C ALA A 404 10.80 6.25 51.31
N ALA A 405 9.80 6.77 52.04
CA ALA A 405 9.76 6.77 53.51
C ALA A 405 8.35 7.17 53.99
#